data_AF-A0A0Q9PAZ5-F1
#
_entry.id   AF-A0A0Q9PAZ5-F1
#
_cell.length_a   1.000
_cell.length_b   1.000
_cell.length_c   1.000
_cell.angle_alpha   90.00
_cell.angle_beta   90.00
_cell.angle_gamma   90.00
#
_symmetry.space_group_name_H-M   'P 1'
#
loop_
_entity.id
_entity.type
_entity.pdbx_description
1 polymer ?
#
loop_
_entity_poly.entity_id
_entity_poly.type
_entity_poly.pdbx_seq_one_letter_code
_entity_poly.pdbx_strand_id
1 'polypeptide(L)'
;MNDTTQQQVFEIIAKQAKTDVANVKPESTLKDLGVASLEAIELIFDIEEHFNINFPDQQGANFDSDTVQNLVDAVQKALADKVAADAGSN
;
A
#
# COMPACT_ATOMS: atom_id res chain seq x y z
N MET A 1 2.98 17.66 -2.66
CA MET A 1 4.00 16.92 -1.88
C MET A 1 3.43 15.56 -1.53
N ASN A 2 3.14 14.72 -2.52
CA ASN A 2 2.52 13.39 -2.34
C ASN A 2 3.55 12.25 -2.44
N ASP A 3 4.82 12.60 -2.66
CA ASP A 3 5.92 11.67 -2.86
C ASP A 3 6.23 10.83 -1.61
N THR A 4 5.96 11.36 -0.41
CA THR A 4 6.23 10.64 0.84
C THR A 4 5.39 9.38 1.01
N THR A 5 4.08 9.44 0.78
CA THR A 5 3.21 8.25 0.94
C THR A 5 3.57 7.17 -0.08
N GLN A 6 3.77 7.56 -1.34
CA GLN A 6 4.17 6.61 -2.38
C GLN A 6 5.55 6.00 -2.08
N GLN A 7 6.54 6.82 -1.71
CA GLN A 7 7.86 6.30 -1.34
C GLN A 7 7.79 5.34 -0.16
N GLN A 8 7.03 5.69 0.89
CA GLN A 8 6.86 4.81 2.05
C GLN A 8 6.23 3.47 1.65
N VAL A 9 5.16 3.48 0.83
CA VAL A 9 4.55 2.24 0.35
C VAL A 9 5.55 1.43 -0.48
N PHE A 10 6.33 2.06 -1.34
CA PHE A 10 7.37 1.39 -2.13
C PHE A 10 8.46 0.78 -1.24
N GLU A 11 8.90 1.48 -0.19
CA GLU A 11 9.91 0.98 0.76
C GLU A 11 9.42 -0.27 1.49
N ILE A 12 8.16 -0.27 1.94
CA ILE A 12 7.56 -1.42 2.64
C ILE A 12 7.44 -2.60 1.66
N ILE A 13 6.95 -2.37 0.42
CA ILE A 13 6.87 -3.40 -0.62
C ILE A 13 8.25 -3.96 -0.96
N ALA A 14 9.24 -3.09 -1.17
CA ALA A 14 10.60 -3.49 -1.53
C ALA A 14 11.23 -4.38 -0.45
N LYS A 15 11.01 -4.02 0.82
CA LYS A 15 11.46 -4.80 1.97
C LYS A 15 10.82 -6.19 2.02
N GLN A 16 9.52 -6.29 1.73
CA GLN A 16 8.80 -7.58 1.70
C GLN A 16 9.23 -8.43 0.50
N ALA A 17 9.33 -7.81 -0.67
CA ALA A 17 9.79 -8.42 -1.93
C ALA A 17 11.30 -8.75 -1.92
N LYS A 18 12.05 -8.35 -0.88
CA LYS A 18 13.52 -8.48 -0.78
C LYS A 18 14.22 -7.94 -2.02
N THR A 19 13.73 -6.83 -2.54
CA THR A 19 14.24 -6.15 -3.72
C THR A 19 14.53 -4.68 -3.40
N ASP A 20 15.08 -3.98 -4.37
CA ASP A 20 15.34 -2.54 -4.25
C ASP A 20 14.07 -1.75 -4.60
N VAL A 21 13.82 -0.63 -3.92
CA VAL A 21 12.75 0.32 -4.28
C VAL A 21 12.86 0.75 -5.74
N ALA A 22 14.09 0.87 -6.26
CA ALA A 22 14.31 1.20 -7.66
C ALA A 22 13.83 0.10 -8.64
N ASN A 23 13.72 -1.14 -8.18
CA ASN A 23 13.17 -2.26 -8.96
C ASN A 23 11.66 -2.39 -8.80
N VAL A 24 11.05 -1.76 -7.79
CA VAL A 24 9.60 -1.76 -7.60
C VAL A 24 8.99 -0.81 -8.63
N LYS A 25 8.29 -1.39 -9.61
CA LYS A 25 7.55 -0.62 -10.59
C LYS A 25 6.08 -0.51 -10.21
N PRO A 26 5.44 0.65 -10.44
CA PRO A 26 4.00 0.81 -10.21
C PRO A 26 3.15 -0.16 -11.05
N GLU A 27 3.64 -0.54 -12.23
CA GLU A 27 3.04 -1.49 -13.17
C GLU A 27 3.30 -2.97 -12.81
N SER A 28 4.22 -3.26 -11.89
CA SER A 28 4.45 -4.63 -11.39
C SER A 28 3.35 -5.02 -10.40
N THR A 29 3.03 -6.30 -10.37
CA THR A 29 2.16 -6.88 -9.33
C THR A 29 3.00 -7.37 -8.16
N LEU A 30 2.38 -7.49 -6.99
CA LEU A 30 3.04 -8.06 -5.81
C LEU A 30 3.60 -9.46 -6.11
N LYS A 31 2.87 -10.25 -6.90
CA LYS A 31 3.29 -11.57 -7.36
C LYS A 31 4.53 -11.54 -8.26
N ASP A 32 4.63 -10.56 -9.17
CA ASP A 32 5.80 -10.38 -10.05
C ASP A 32 7.06 -10.01 -9.24
N LEU A 33 6.87 -9.27 -8.15
CA LEU A 33 7.92 -8.91 -7.20
C LEU A 33 8.29 -10.05 -6.24
N GLY A 34 7.63 -11.21 -6.33
CA GLY A 34 7.87 -12.37 -5.47
C GLY A 34 7.19 -12.29 -4.11
N VAL A 35 6.26 -11.35 -3.91
CA VAL A 35 5.42 -11.26 -2.71
C VAL A 35 4.26 -12.26 -2.87
N ALA A 36 4.21 -13.24 -1.97
CA ALA A 36 3.11 -14.21 -1.93
C ALA A 36 1.84 -13.56 -1.34
N SER A 37 0.66 -14.09 -1.67
CA SER A 37 -0.64 -13.59 -1.17
C SER A 37 -0.70 -13.46 0.36
N LEU A 38 0.02 -14.34 1.08
CA LEU A 38 0.08 -14.32 2.54
C LEU A 38 0.96 -13.17 3.08
N GLU A 39 2.11 -12.92 2.44
CA GLU A 39 2.97 -11.77 2.77
C GLU A 39 2.33 -10.44 2.36
N ALA A 40 1.52 -10.43 1.29
CA ALA A 40 0.74 -9.27 0.89
C ALA A 40 -0.29 -8.88 1.97
N ILE A 41 -0.91 -9.85 2.64
CA ILE A 41 -1.85 -9.56 3.75
C ILE A 41 -1.11 -8.89 4.92
N GLU A 42 0.05 -9.43 5.31
CA GLU A 42 0.88 -8.82 6.37
C GLU A 42 1.32 -7.40 5.99
N LEU A 43 1.73 -7.20 4.74
CA LEU A 43 2.10 -5.89 4.18
C LEU A 43 0.96 -4.86 4.31
N ILE A 44 -0.28 -5.25 3.97
CA ILE A 44 -1.44 -4.35 4.10
C ILE A 44 -1.67 -3.97 5.55
N PHE A 45 -1.60 -4.94 6.47
CA PHE A 45 -1.78 -4.67 7.90
C PHE A 45 -0.71 -3.70 8.41
N ASP A 46 0.55 -3.88 8.02
CA ASP A 46 1.65 -2.95 8.37
C ASP A 46 1.37 -1.55 7.83
N ILE A 47 0.87 -1.43 6.59
CA ILE A 47 0.49 -0.15 5.99
C ILE A 47 -0.70 0.48 6.73
N GLU A 48 -1.72 -0.29 7.07
CA GLU A 48 -2.89 0.16 7.83
C GLU A 48 -2.49 0.73 9.19
N GLU A 49 -1.66 0.00 9.95
CA GLU A 49 -1.14 0.48 11.23
C GLU A 49 -0.22 1.69 11.06
N HIS A 50 0.70 1.67 10.10
CA HIS A 50 1.67 2.74 9.87
C HIS A 50 1.01 4.07 9.48
N PHE A 51 -0.02 4.01 8.64
CA PHE A 51 -0.79 5.19 8.21
C PHE A 51 -2.03 5.46 9.08
N ASN A 52 -2.33 4.58 10.03
CA ASN A 52 -3.51 4.60 10.87
C ASN A 52 -4.81 4.68 10.04
N ILE A 53 -4.84 3.99 8.90
CA ILE A 53 -6.00 3.88 7.99
C ILE A 53 -6.62 2.50 8.12
N ASN A 54 -7.87 2.35 7.70
CA ASN A 54 -8.56 1.07 7.72
C ASN A 54 -9.14 0.82 6.34
N PHE A 55 -8.81 -0.31 5.74
CA PHE A 55 -9.35 -0.73 4.46
C PHE A 55 -10.41 -1.81 4.63
N PRO A 56 -11.70 -1.44 4.63
CA PRO A 56 -12.79 -2.39 4.89
C PRO A 56 -12.94 -3.50 3.82
N ASP A 57 -12.37 -3.32 2.63
CA ASP A 57 -12.56 -4.21 1.46
C ASP A 57 -11.36 -5.16 1.20
N GLN A 58 -10.29 -5.08 1.99
CA GLN A 58 -9.01 -5.73 1.65
C GLN A 58 -8.90 -7.18 2.15
N GLN A 59 -9.87 -7.72 2.88
CA GLN A 59 -9.93 -9.16 3.15
C GLN A 59 -10.28 -10.02 1.91
N GLY A 60 -10.69 -9.40 0.79
CA GLY A 60 -11.08 -10.11 -0.44
C GLY A 60 -10.45 -9.58 -1.74
N ALA A 61 -9.63 -8.53 -1.67
CA ALA A 61 -8.94 -8.01 -2.85
C ALA A 61 -7.91 -9.04 -3.34
N ASN A 62 -7.96 -9.34 -4.64
CA ASN A 62 -6.99 -10.24 -5.27
C ASN A 62 -5.66 -9.49 -5.42
N PHE A 63 -4.93 -9.32 -4.32
CA PHE A 63 -3.61 -8.68 -4.30
C PHE A 63 -2.59 -9.36 -5.21
N ASP A 64 -2.83 -10.62 -5.59
CA ASP A 64 -2.09 -11.31 -6.65
C ASP A 64 -2.22 -10.65 -8.04
N SER A 65 -3.33 -9.95 -8.29
CA SER A 65 -3.66 -9.29 -9.57
C SER A 65 -3.59 -7.77 -9.50
N ASP A 66 -3.63 -7.19 -8.30
CA ASP A 66 -3.47 -5.75 -8.11
C ASP A 66 -1.99 -5.34 -8.27
N THR A 67 -1.81 -4.21 -8.95
CA THR A 67 -0.50 -3.61 -9.18
C THR A 67 -0.05 -2.81 -7.97
N VAL A 68 1.25 -2.56 -7.85
CA VAL A 68 1.80 -1.67 -6.82
C VAL A 68 1.14 -0.29 -6.88
N GLN A 69 0.86 0.21 -8.08
CA GLN A 69 0.15 1.47 -8.27
C GLN A 69 -1.23 1.46 -7.61
N ASN A 70 -2.03 0.40 -7.82
CA ASN A 70 -3.36 0.29 -7.22
C ASN A 70 -3.29 0.35 -5.69
N LEU A 71 -2.29 -0.32 -5.08
CA LEU A 71 -2.09 -0.28 -3.64
C LEU A 71 -1.78 1.14 -3.16
N VAL A 72 -0.87 1.83 -3.84
CA VAL A 72 -0.46 3.20 -3.51
C VAL A 72 -1.65 4.16 -3.62
N ASP A 73 -2.42 4.07 -4.70
CA ASP A 73 -3.62 4.87 -4.91
C ASP A 73 -4.66 4.61 -3.83
N ALA A 74 -4.87 3.34 -3.44
CA ALA A 74 -5.77 2.98 -2.35
C ALA A 74 -5.31 3.62 -1.02
N VAL A 75 -4.02 3.51 -0.68
CA VAL A 75 -3.43 4.13 0.52
C VAL A 75 -3.57 5.64 0.50
N GLN A 76 -3.20 6.29 -0.59
CA GLN A 76 -3.33 7.75 -0.71
C GLN A 76 -4.78 8.19 -0.56
N LYS A 77 -5.72 7.46 -1.17
CA LYS A 77 -7.14 7.77 -1.06
C LYS A 77 -7.67 7.61 0.36
N ALA A 78 -7.34 6.50 1.03
CA ALA A 78 -7.73 6.25 2.41
C ALA A 78 -7.11 7.28 3.37
N LEU A 79 -5.83 7.63 3.16
CA LEU A 79 -5.14 8.65 3.94
C LEU A 79 -5.79 10.03 3.74
N ALA A 80 -6.10 10.40 2.49
CA ALA A 80 -6.76 11.66 2.18
C ALA A 80 -8.16 11.74 2.81
N ASP A 81 -8.93 10.64 2.75
CA ASP A 81 -10.26 10.55 3.38
C ASP A 81 -10.16 10.68 4.90
N LYS A 82 -9.19 9.99 5.53
CA LYS A 82 -8.89 10.13 6.96
C LYS A 82 -8.51 11.55 7.34
N VAL A 83 -7.62 12.19 6.58
CA VAL A 83 -7.18 13.58 6.85
C VAL A 83 -8.36 14.54 6.69
N ALA A 84 -9.23 14.34 5.69
CA ALA A 84 -10.43 15.15 5.49
C ALA A 84 -11.44 14.95 6.63
N ALA A 85 -11.62 13.73 7.12
CA ALA A 85 -12.51 13.42 8.25
C ALA A 85 -12.00 14.01 9.57
N ASP A 86 -10.68 13.97 9.82
CA ASP A 86 -10.05 14.54 11.02
C ASP A 86 -10.09 16.08 10.99
N ALA A 87 -9.88 16.69 9.81
CA ALA A 87 -9.94 18.14 9.62
C ALA A 87 -11.36 18.75 9.73
N GLY A 88 -12.41 17.94 9.61
CA GLY A 88 -13.81 18.38 9.72
C GLY A 88 -14.30 18.62 11.16
N SER A 89 -13.45 18.41 12.17
CA SER A 89 -13.83 18.52 13.59
C SER A 89 -13.36 19.82 14.29
N ASN A 90 -12.93 20.86 13.54
CA ASN A 90 -12.50 22.13 14.13
C ASN A 90 -13.48 23.28 13.88
#